data_AF-A0A1Z3HNV3-F1
#
_entry.id   AF-A0A1Z3HNV3-F1
#
_cell.length_a   1.000
_cell.length_b   1.000
_cell.length_c   1.000
_cell.angle_alpha   90.00
_cell.angle_beta   90.00
_cell.angle_gamma   90.00
#
_symmetry.space_group_name_H-M   'P 1'
#
loop_
_entity.id
_entity.type
_entity.pdbx_description
1 polymer ?
#
loop_
_entity_poly.entity_id
_entity_poly.type
_entity_poly.pdbx_seq_one_letter_code
_entity_poly.pdbx_strand_id
1 'polypeptide(L)' 'MTLDDIFALVRQLSVLDQVKLIERIAPEIERALQNPQTLPRKSLWGICVDLGDAPSDTDITEARNEAWANFPRDAM' A
#
# COMPACT_ATOMS: atom_id res chain seq x y z
N MET A 1 8.44 -15.88 -13.32
CA MET A 1 8.16 -17.13 -12.60
C MET A 1 6.66 -17.16 -12.34
N THR A 2 5.97 -18.09 -12.97
CA THR A 2 4.52 -18.33 -12.86
C THR A 2 4.24 -19.42 -11.83
N LEU A 3 2.97 -19.62 -11.46
CA LEU A 3 2.59 -20.73 -10.58
C LEU A 3 2.87 -22.10 -11.22
N ASP A 4 2.70 -22.20 -12.54
CA ASP A 4 3.05 -23.42 -13.29
C ASP A 4 4.55 -23.68 -13.29
N ASP A 5 5.39 -22.63 -13.41
CA ASP A 5 6.85 -22.76 -13.29
C ASP A 5 7.23 -23.29 -11.89
N ILE A 6 6.59 -22.80 -10.84
CA ILE A 6 6.83 -23.24 -9.46
C ILE A 6 6.38 -24.69 -9.28
N PHE A 7 5.21 -25.05 -9.81
CA PHE A 7 4.70 -26.41 -9.72
C PHE A 7 5.63 -27.41 -10.43
N ALA A 8 6.15 -27.04 -11.59
CA ALA A 8 7.15 -27.84 -12.31
C ALA A 8 8.42 -28.08 -11.48
N LEU A 9 8.87 -27.09 -10.70
CA LEU A 9 10.03 -27.22 -9.80
C LEU A 9 9.73 -28.12 -8.59
N VAL A 10 8.56 -27.95 -7.96
CA VAL A 10 8.15 -28.79 -6.81
C VAL A 10 8.04 -30.26 -7.19
N ARG A 11 7.64 -30.56 -8.44
CA ARG A 11 7.60 -31.94 -8.97
C ARG A 11 8.97 -32.61 -9.10
N GLN A 12 10.07 -31.85 -9.11
CA GLN A 12 11.43 -32.39 -9.17
C GLN A 12 11.96 -32.81 -7.79
N LEU A 13 11.29 -32.40 -6.71
CA LEU A 13 11.68 -32.76 -5.35
C LEU A 13 11.34 -34.23 -5.04
N SER A 14 12.06 -34.79 -4.07
CA SER A 14 11.68 -36.07 -3.47
C SER A 14 10.31 -35.94 -2.78
N VAL A 15 9.58 -37.04 -2.65
CA VAL A 15 8.27 -37.06 -1.93
C VAL A 15 8.43 -36.52 -0.51
N LEU A 16 9.53 -36.87 0.17
CA LEU A 16 9.81 -36.37 1.52
C LEU A 16 9.98 -34.84 1.55
N ASP A 17 10.67 -34.26 0.56
CA ASP A 17 10.91 -32.82 0.51
C ASP A 17 9.66 -32.04 0.05
N GLN A 18 8.79 -32.65 -0.75
CA GLN A 18 7.45 -32.10 -1.02
C GLN A 18 6.63 -31.99 0.27
N VAL A 19 6.65 -33.03 1.11
CA VAL A 19 5.96 -33.00 2.42
C VAL A 19 6.54 -31.91 3.31
N LYS A 20 7.87 -31.81 3.45
CA LYS A 20 8.51 -30.75 4.23
C LYS A 20 8.16 -29.34 3.72
N LEU A 21 8.05 -29.17 2.41
CA LEU A 21 7.65 -27.90 1.81
C LEU A 21 6.22 -27.52 2.23
N ILE A 22 5.29 -28.48 2.18
CA ILE A 22 3.91 -28.30 2.63
C ILE A 22 3.88 -27.94 4.12
N GLU A 23 4.58 -28.68 4.97
CA GLU A 23 4.67 -28.43 6.41
C GLU A 23 5.20 -27.03 6.73
N ARG A 24 6.10 -26.51 5.90
CA ARG A 24 6.68 -25.18 6.08
C ARG A 24 5.76 -24.05 5.61
N ILE A 25 5.08 -24.23 4.48
CA ILE A 25 4.27 -23.16 3.86
C ILE A 25 2.84 -23.09 4.40
N ALA A 26 2.26 -24.22 4.84
CA ALA A 26 0.89 -24.26 5.34
C ALA A 26 0.64 -23.31 6.53
N PRO A 27 1.51 -23.24 7.56
CA PRO A 27 1.32 -22.30 8.67
C PRO A 27 1.40 -20.83 8.26
N GLU A 28 2.19 -20.50 7.23
CA GLU A 28 2.29 -19.14 6.68
C GLU A 28 0.99 -18.74 5.99
N ILE A 29 0.41 -19.66 5.20
CA ILE A 29 -0.90 -19.49 4.57
C ILE A 29 -1.99 -19.35 5.62
N GLU A 30 -2.03 -20.21 6.63
CA GLU A 30 -2.99 -20.14 7.73
C GLU A 30 -2.93 -18.78 8.45
N ARG A 31 -1.73 -18.30 8.76
CA ARG A 31 -1.55 -16.97 9.39
C ARG A 31 -2.02 -15.84 8.49
N ALA A 32 -1.75 -15.91 7.18
CA ALA A 32 -2.21 -14.92 6.22
C ALA A 32 -3.73 -14.93 6.05
N LEU A 33 -4.38 -16.09 6.17
CA LEU A 33 -5.83 -16.23 6.14
C LEU A 33 -6.49 -15.76 7.45
N GLN A 34 -5.83 -15.94 8.59
CA GLN A 34 -6.31 -15.49 9.91
C GLN A 34 -6.15 -13.98 10.14
N ASN A 35 -5.20 -13.34 9.46
CA ASN A 35 -5.09 -11.90 9.35
C ASN A 35 -5.48 -11.46 7.93
N PRO A 36 -6.77 -11.49 7.55
CA PRO A 36 -7.18 -10.76 6.35
C PRO A 36 -6.70 -9.33 6.57
N GLN A 37 -5.89 -8.80 5.65
CA GLN A 37 -5.37 -7.43 5.72
C GLN A 37 -6.49 -6.39 5.52
N THR A 38 -7.45 -6.41 6.42
CA THR A 38 -8.46 -5.39 6.60
C THR A 38 -8.36 -4.95 8.04
N LEU A 39 -7.23 -4.31 8.39
CA LEU A 39 -7.39 -3.18 9.31
C LEU A 39 -8.54 -2.35 8.71
N PRO A 40 -9.64 -2.13 9.44
CA PRO A 40 -10.75 -1.37 8.89
C PRO A 40 -10.16 -0.07 8.37
N ARG A 41 -10.33 0.20 7.06
CA ARG A 41 -9.86 1.44 6.46
C ARG A 41 -10.49 2.55 7.27
N LYS A 42 -9.69 3.25 8.07
CA LYS A 42 -10.18 4.41 8.81
C LYS A 42 -10.64 5.42 7.77
N SER A 43 -11.88 5.89 7.91
CA SER A 43 -12.38 6.95 7.07
C SER A 43 -11.45 8.16 7.20
N LEU A 44 -11.06 8.78 6.09
CA LEU A 44 -10.38 10.08 6.10
C LEU A 44 -11.36 11.24 6.35
N TRP A 45 -12.66 10.95 6.39
CA TRP A 45 -13.67 11.93 6.74
C TRP A 45 -13.41 12.49 8.14
N GLY A 46 -13.28 13.82 8.24
CA GLY A 46 -13.00 14.50 9.50
C GLY A 46 -11.53 14.55 9.91
N ILE A 47 -10.57 14.11 9.08
CA ILE A 47 -9.13 14.16 9.41
C ILE A 47 -8.62 15.59 9.68
N CYS A 48 -9.29 16.61 9.14
CA CYS A 48 -8.97 18.02 9.32
C CYS A 48 -9.94 18.76 10.25
N VAL A 49 -10.81 18.07 11.01
CA VAL A 49 -11.84 18.74 11.83
C VAL A 49 -11.24 19.71 12.85
N ASP A 50 -10.07 19.36 13.39
CA ASP A 50 -9.36 20.18 14.38
C ASP A 50 -8.69 21.43 13.76
N LEU A 51 -8.64 21.54 12.42
CA LEU A 51 -8.11 22.70 11.71
C LEU A 51 -9.16 23.81 11.54
N GLY A 52 -10.41 23.57 11.93
CA GLY A 52 -11.50 24.53 11.80
C GLY A 52 -12.06 24.60 10.38
N ASP A 53 -12.66 25.74 10.04
CA ASP A 53 -13.24 25.95 8.72
C ASP A 53 -12.18 25.93 7.62
N ALA A 54 -12.53 25.35 6.47
CA ALA A 54 -11.65 25.38 5.32
C ALA A 54 -11.43 26.83 4.84
N PRO A 55 -10.22 27.20 4.41
CA PRO A 55 -9.96 28.51 3.83
C PRO A 55 -10.87 28.79 2.62
N SER A 56 -11.18 30.06 2.39
CA SER A 56 -11.95 30.47 1.21
C SER A 56 -11.12 30.35 -0.08
N ASP A 57 -11.80 30.37 -1.22
CA ASP A 57 -11.13 30.38 -2.53
C ASP A 57 -10.15 31.56 -2.68
N THR A 58 -10.49 32.70 -2.09
CA THR A 58 -9.65 33.90 -2.06
C THR A 58 -8.39 33.63 -1.24
N ASP A 59 -8.53 33.10 -0.01
CA ASP A 59 -7.40 32.79 0.88
C ASP A 59 -6.42 31.80 0.21
N ILE A 60 -6.97 30.80 -0.49
CA ILE A 60 -6.18 29.80 -1.22
C ILE A 60 -5.42 30.44 -2.38
N THR A 61 -6.07 31.36 -3.09
CA THR A 61 -5.47 32.05 -4.25
C THR A 61 -4.35 32.99 -3.81
N GLU A 62 -4.57 33.75 -2.74
CA GLU A 62 -3.57 34.63 -2.15
C GLU A 62 -2.36 33.85 -1.64
N ALA A 63 -2.57 32.83 -0.81
CA ALA A 63 -1.50 31.99 -0.28
C ALA A 63 -0.68 31.31 -1.40
N ARG A 64 -1.34 30.88 -2.49
CA ARG A 64 -0.66 30.33 -3.67
C ARG A 64 0.22 31.36 -4.35
N ASN A 65 -0.30 32.56 -4.57
CA ASN A 65 0.45 33.64 -5.22
C ASN A 65 1.66 34.04 -4.37
N GLU A 66 1.51 34.14 -3.05
CA GLU A 66 2.60 34.43 -2.12
C GLU A 66 3.68 33.34 -2.15
N ALA A 67 3.29 32.07 -2.00
CA ALA A 67 4.23 30.95 -1.97
C ALA A 67 5.01 30.81 -3.28
N TRP A 68 4.41 31.19 -4.41
CA TRP A 68 5.00 31.06 -5.74
C TRP A 68 5.51 32.39 -6.31
N ALA A 69 5.50 33.47 -5.53
CA ALA A 69 5.90 34.81 -5.98
C ALA A 69 7.35 34.83 -6.50
N ASN A 70 8.23 34.06 -5.85
CA ASN A 70 9.65 33.97 -6.19
C ASN A 70 10.00 32.67 -6.92
N PHE A 71 9.00 31.91 -7.38
CA PHE A 71 9.27 30.68 -8.12
C PHE A 71 9.84 31.05 -9.51
N PRO A 72 11.01 30.53 -9.91
CA PRO A 72 11.61 30.89 -11.19
C PRO A 72 10.66 30.51 -12.32
N ARG A 73 10.21 31.50 -13.11
CA ARG A 73 9.29 31.28 -14.24
C ARG A 73 10.02 31.12 -15.57
N ASP A 74 11.32 31.38 -15.59
CA ASP A 74 12.15 31.28 -16.78
C ASP A 74 13.15 30.13 -16.64
N ALA A 75 12.78 28.99 -17.22
CA ALA A 75 13.71 27.95 -17.65
C ALA A 75 13.39 27.63 -19.11
N MET A 76 13.80 28.53 -20.00
CA MET A 76 13.93 28.28 -21.44
C MET A 76 15.01 29.16 -22.04
#